data_AF-A0A6A4Q538-F1
#
_entry.id   AF-A0A6A4Q538-F1
#
_cell.length_a   1.000
_cell.length_b   1.000
_cell.length_c   1.000
_cell.angle_alpha   90.00
_cell.angle_beta   90.00
_cell.angle_gamma   90.00
#
_symmetry.space_group_name_H-M   'P 1'
#
loop_
_entity.id
_entity.type
_entity.pdbx_description
1 polymer ?
#
loop_
_entity_poly.entity_id
_entity_poly.type
_entity_poly.pdbx_seq_one_letter_code
_entity_poly.pdbx_strand_id
1 'polypeptide(L)' 'MAVHVVVEWWRWCSSIALILTVVFGTVHGGNVTYDGRSLIINGEHKILFFGSIHYPRSTPEVHTFVILFFLSLSFP' A
#
# COMPACT_ATOMS: atom_id res chain seq x y z
N MET A 1 -0.26 -27.35 36.43
CA MET A 1 1.14 -26.94 36.14
C MET A 1 1.40 -26.67 34.66
N ALA A 2 1.02 -27.56 33.72
CA ALA A 2 1.27 -27.39 32.29
C ALA A 2 0.61 -26.16 31.65
N VAL A 3 -0.62 -25.81 32.06
CA VAL A 3 -1.36 -24.64 31.52
C VAL A 3 -0.70 -23.30 31.82
N HIS A 4 -0.08 -23.15 32.99
CA HIS A 4 0.63 -21.92 33.35
C HIS A 4 1.90 -21.75 32.52
N VAL A 5 2.64 -22.84 32.30
CA VAL A 5 3.85 -22.84 31.46
C VAL A 5 3.48 -22.47 30.02
N VAL A 6 2.42 -23.05 29.45
CA VAL A 6 1.95 -22.73 28.09
C VAL A 6 1.55 -21.26 27.94
N VAL A 7 0.82 -20.72 28.92
CA VAL A 7 0.39 -19.31 28.91
C VAL A 7 1.57 -18.36 29.04
N GLU A 8 2.57 -18.67 29.87
CA GLU A 8 3.77 -17.86 29.98
C GLU A 8 4.56 -17.88 28.67
N TRP A 9 4.80 -19.05 28.08
CA TRP A 9 5.43 -19.17 26.77
C TRP A 9 4.73 -18.31 25.70
N TRP A 10 3.40 -18.35 25.65
CA TRP A 10 2.62 -17.53 24.73
C TRP A 10 2.81 -16.02 24.96
N ARG A 11 2.88 -15.60 26.23
CA ARG A 11 3.10 -14.20 26.62
C ARG A 11 4.48 -13.71 26.20
N TRP A 12 5.52 -14.52 26.39
CA TRP A 12 6.89 -14.19 25.97
C TRP A 12 6.99 -14.08 24.45
N CYS A 13 6.47 -15.05 23.71
CA CYS A 13 6.47 -15.03 22.24
C CYS A 13 5.71 -13.81 21.69
N SER A 14 4.54 -13.51 22.24
CA SER A 14 3.73 -12.35 21.82
C SER A 14 4.43 -11.02 22.11
N SER A 15 5.12 -10.92 23.25
CA SER A 15 5.89 -9.73 23.62
C SER A 15 7.10 -9.54 22.71
N ILE A 16 7.82 -10.62 22.39
CA ILE A 16 8.94 -10.60 21.45
C ILE A 16 8.46 -10.19 20.06
N ALA A 17 7.36 -10.76 19.57
CA ALA A 17 6.78 -10.40 18.28
C ALA A 17 6.42 -8.91 18.20
N LEU A 18 5.78 -8.36 19.25
CA LEU A 18 5.47 -6.94 19.33
C LEU A 18 6.74 -6.07 19.28
N ILE A 19 7.76 -6.42 20.06
CA ILE A 19 9.04 -5.70 20.08
C ILE A 19 9.70 -5.74 18.70
N LEU A 20 9.72 -6.90 18.03
CA LEU A 20 10.27 -7.04 16.69
C LEU A 20 9.53 -6.16 15.67
N THR A 21 8.19 -6.12 15.71
CA THR A 21 7.41 -5.25 14.82
C THR A 21 7.68 -3.77 15.08
N VAL A 22 7.86 -3.36 16.33
CA VAL A 22 8.16 -1.95 16.67
C VAL A 22 9.59 -1.56 16.27
N VAL A 23 10.56 -2.45 16.46
CA VAL A 23 11.98 -2.18 16.17
C VAL A 23 12.28 -2.22 14.67
N PHE A 24 11.70 -3.17 13.93
CA PHE A 24 11.96 -3.37 12.50
C PHE A 24 10.88 -2.81 11.58
N GLY A 25 9.74 -2.38 12.13
CA GLY A 25 8.65 -1.81 11.33
C GLY A 25 9.08 -0.50 10.70
N THR A 26 9.07 -0.44 9.37
CA THR A 26 9.26 0.80 8.62
C THR A 26 7.91 1.35 8.17
N VAL A 27 7.70 2.66 8.33
CA VAL A 27 6.57 3.36 7.72
C VAL A 27 7.03 3.88 6.37
N HIS A 28 6.52 3.28 5.29
CA HIS A 28 6.78 3.78 3.93
C HIS A 28 5.69 4.76 3.51
N GLY A 29 6.01 6.04 3.56
CA GLY A 29 5.25 7.10 2.87
C GLY A 29 5.99 7.50 1.61
N GLY A 30 5.32 7.49 0.45
CA GLY A 30 5.86 8.11 -0.75
C GLY A 30 5.91 9.63 -0.57
N ASN A 31 7.03 10.27 -0.92
CA ASN A 31 7.10 11.73 -0.91
C ASN A 31 6.36 12.27 -2.14
N VAL A 32 5.26 12.98 -1.94
CA VAL A 32 4.45 13.55 -3.01
C VAL A 32 4.31 15.05 -2.79
N THR A 33 4.92 15.86 -3.66
CA THR A 33 4.83 17.32 -3.63
C THR A 33 4.36 17.88 -4.97
N TYR A 34 3.97 19.14 -5.02
CA TYR A 34 3.50 19.80 -6.25
C TYR A 34 4.17 21.18 -6.39
N ASP A 35 4.79 21.41 -7.54
CA ASP A 35 5.57 22.63 -7.83
C ASP A 35 4.82 23.64 -8.72
N GLY A 36 3.52 23.42 -8.98
CA GLY A 36 2.72 24.24 -9.88
C GLY A 36 2.75 23.78 -11.34
N ARG A 37 3.64 22.85 -11.70
CA ARG A 37 3.72 22.30 -13.07
C ARG A 37 3.44 20.80 -13.11
N SER A 38 3.83 20.08 -12.07
CA SER A 38 3.74 18.62 -12.04
C SER A 38 3.74 18.08 -10.60
N LEU A 39 3.26 16.85 -10.46
CA LEU A 39 3.43 16.10 -9.23
C LEU A 39 4.84 15.51 -9.20
N ILE A 40 5.54 15.75 -8.09
CA ILE A 40 6.86 15.22 -7.81
C ILE A 40 6.65 14.04 -6.88
N ILE A 41 6.87 12.82 -7.37
CA ILE A 41 6.70 11.58 -6.61
C ILE A 41 8.08 10.95 -6.44
N ASN A 42 8.50 10.78 -5.19
CA ASN A 42 9.84 10.29 -4.82
C ASN A 42 10.99 11.12 -5.44
N GLY A 43 10.79 12.43 -5.58
CA GLY A 43 11.79 13.36 -6.15
C GLY A 43 11.79 13.45 -7.68
N GLU A 44 10.95 12.67 -8.37
CA GLU A 44 10.82 12.72 -9.83
C GLU A 44 9.53 13.42 -10.26
N HIS A 45 9.63 14.29 -11.26
CA HIS A 45 8.47 14.89 -11.92
C HIS A 45 7.73 13.81 -12.73
N LYS A 46 6.51 13.46 -12.32
CA LYS A 46 5.67 12.48 -13.01
C LYS A 46 4.44 13.16 -13.61
N ILE A 47 4.12 12.77 -14.83
CA ILE A 47 2.86 13.13 -15.49
C ILE A 47 1.83 12.06 -15.14
N LEU A 48 0.73 12.46 -14.51
CA LEU A 48 -0.36 11.53 -14.21
C LEU A 48 -1.31 11.44 -15.40
N PHE A 49 -1.43 10.26 -15.97
CA PHE A 49 -2.57 9.92 -16.82
C PHE A 49 -3.70 9.44 -15.91
N PHE A 50 -4.73 10.27 -15.75
CA PHE A 50 -5.90 9.92 -14.93
C PHE A 50 -7.17 9.89 -15.77
N GLY A 51 -8.14 9.07 -15.35
CA GLY A 51 -9.50 9.04 -15.87
C GLY A 51 -10.47 8.78 -14.74
N SER A 52 -11.69 9.29 -14.84
CA SER A 52 -12.74 9.04 -13.85
C SER A 52 -13.56 7.81 -14.23
N ILE A 53 -13.71 6.85 -13.32
CA ILE A 53 -14.65 5.74 -13.49
C ILE A 53 -15.79 5.90 -12.49
N HIS A 54 -17.01 6.00 -12.99
CA HIS A 54 -18.21 6.14 -12.15
C HIS A 54 -18.75 4.76 -11.77
N TYR A 55 -18.35 4.30 -10.58
CA TYR A 55 -18.65 2.96 -10.04
C TYR A 55 -20.14 2.53 -10.06
N PRO A 56 -21.16 3.42 -9.91
CA PRO A 56 -22.56 3.01 -9.94
C PRO A 56 -23.09 2.44 -11.27
N ARG A 57 -22.37 2.63 -12.40
CA ARG A 57 -22.87 2.24 -13.73
C ARG A 57 -21.92 1.31 -14.50
N SER A 58 -20.79 0.96 -13.92
CA SER A 58 -19.81 0.09 -14.56
C SER A 58 -19.87 -1.28 -13.90
N THR A 59 -19.98 -2.33 -14.71
CA THR A 59 -19.77 -3.68 -14.20
C THR A 59 -18.31 -3.82 -13.73
N PRO A 60 -18.03 -4.68 -12.74
CA PRO A 60 -16.66 -4.89 -12.22
C PRO A 60 -15.64 -5.22 -13.31
N GLU A 61 -16.10 -5.90 -14.37
CA GLU A 61 -15.29 -6.32 -15.51
C GLU A 61 -14.78 -5.15 -16.36
N VAL A 62 -15.60 -4.12 -16.56
CA VAL A 62 -15.19 -2.89 -17.27
C VAL A 62 -14.15 -2.11 -16.47
N HIS A 63 -14.27 -2.07 -15.15
CA HIS A 63 -13.29 -1.42 -14.28
C HIS A 63 -11.90 -2.05 -14.45
N THR A 64 -11.86 -3.39 -14.41
CA THR A 64 -10.64 -4.16 -14.64
C THR A 64 -10.08 -3.94 -16.05
N PHE A 65 -10.91 -3.99 -17.08
CA PHE A 65 -10.48 -3.76 -18.47
C PHE A 65 -9.87 -2.37 -18.68
N VAL A 66 -10.52 -1.32 -18.14
CA VAL A 66 -10.05 0.06 -18.27
C VAL A 66 -8.71 0.27 -17.54
N ILE A 67 -8.56 -0.31 -16.34
CA ILE A 67 -7.28 -0.25 -15.60
C ILE A 67 -6.16 -0.95 -16.37
N LEU A 68 -6.42 -2.14 -16.94
CA LEU A 68 -5.45 -2.87 -17.74
C LEU A 68 -5.06 -2.12 -19.03
N PHE A 69 -6.02 -1.45 -19.67
CA PHE A 69 -5.75 -0.59 -20.82
C PHE A 69 -4.80 0.57 -20.47
N PHE A 70 -5.07 1.31 -19.38
CA PHE A 70 -4.17 2.40 -18.94
C PHE A 70 -2.78 1.89 -18.50
N LEU A 71 -2.71 0.70 -17.89
CA LEU A 71 -1.43 0.07 -17.57
C LEU A 71 -0.63 -0.26 -18.84
N SER A 72 -1.29 -0.79 -19.89
CA SER A 72 -0.62 -1.10 -21.17
C SER A 72 -0.08 0.14 -21.89
N LEU A 73 -0.66 1.32 -21.67
CA LEU A 73 -0.17 2.59 -22.22
C LEU A 73 0.96 3.21 -21.40
N SER A 74 1.19 2.73 -20.18
CA SER A 74 2.19 3.28 -19.25
C SER A 74 3.56 2.59 -19.33
N PHE A 75 3.65 1.44 -20.01
CA PHE A 75 4.90 0.73 -20.28
C PHE A 75 5.17 0.76 -21.80
N PRO A 76 6.34 1.24 -22.27
CA PRO A 76 6.74 1.12 -23.67
C PRO A 76 7.07 -0.32 -24.06
#